data_AF-A0A5J4NYQ9-F1
#
_entry.id   AF-A0A5J4NYQ9-F1
#
_cell.length_a   1.000
_cell.length_b   1.000
_cell.length_c   1.000
_cell.angle_alpha   90.00
_cell.angle_beta   90.00
_cell.angle_gamma   90.00
#
_symmetry.space_group_name_H-M   'P 1'
#
loop_
_entity.id
_entity.type
_entity.pdbx_description
1 polymer ?
#
loop_
_entity_poly.entity_id
_entity_poly.type
_entity_poly.pdbx_seq_one_letter_code
_entity_poly.pdbx_strand_id
1 'polypeptide(L)'
;MKSSSSPYTFMRHYKVLIWKNFVLRRRRPVFLAAELLVPVLFPIILIVIRSRATDVKQSSCYSQSISMPSMGLLTHVQSMLCNFQYRCQTTDPSRFKSFIDHKELLNVLHEISLLVEDPWISQV
;
A
#
# COMPACT_ATOMS: atom_id res chain seq x y z
N MET A 1 29.19 23.33 51.11
CA MET A 1 28.97 21.97 51.68
C MET A 1 29.49 20.95 50.68
N LYS A 2 30.49 20.15 51.07
CA LYS A 2 31.27 19.29 50.17
C LYS A 2 30.62 17.92 50.10
N SER A 3 29.81 17.68 49.06
CA SER A 3 29.29 16.33 48.77
C SER A 3 30.41 15.50 48.14
N SER A 4 31.24 14.89 48.98
CA SER A 4 32.17 13.84 48.57
C SER A 4 31.39 12.52 48.53
N SER A 5 30.59 12.33 47.49
CA SER A 5 29.96 11.03 47.23
C SER A 5 30.99 10.10 46.62
N SER A 6 31.63 9.30 47.46
CA SER A 6 32.59 8.28 47.05
C SER A 6 31.95 7.28 46.06
N PRO A 7 32.61 6.94 44.92
CA PRO A 7 32.03 6.09 43.86
C PRO A 7 31.63 4.68 44.35
N TYR A 8 32.22 4.23 45.45
CA TYR A 8 31.93 2.92 46.06
C TYR A 8 30.51 2.84 46.64
N THR A 9 29.94 3.95 47.11
CA THR A 9 28.59 3.97 47.69
C THR A 9 27.52 3.82 46.60
N PHE A 10 27.69 4.48 45.46
CA PHE A 10 26.78 4.36 44.30
C PHE A 10 26.75 2.94 43.74
N MET A 11 27.93 2.34 43.51
CA MET A 11 28.04 0.97 43.01
C MET A 11 27.43 -0.06 43.98
N ARG A 12 27.55 0.18 45.29
CA ARG A 12 26.94 -0.67 46.32
C ARG A 12 25.41 -0.54 46.32
N HIS A 13 24.86 0.67 46.21
CA HIS A 13 23.42 0.88 46.06
C HIS A 13 22.87 0.22 44.78
N TYR A 14 23.58 0.38 43.65
CA TYR A 14 23.19 -0.21 42.37
C TYR A 14 23.18 -1.75 42.41
N LYS A 15 24.21 -2.38 43.01
CA LYS A 15 24.24 -3.84 43.22
C LYS A 15 23.07 -4.34 44.05
N VAL A 16 22.71 -3.64 45.13
CA VAL A 16 21.58 -4.03 46.00
C VAL A 16 20.25 -3.92 45.25
N LEU A 17 20.08 -2.88 44.43
CA LEU A 17 18.88 -2.69 43.61
C LEU A 17 18.74 -3.79 42.54
N ILE A 18 19.84 -4.13 41.85
CA ILE A 18 19.85 -5.23 40.88
C ILE A 18 19.56 -6.56 41.58
N TRP A 19 20.17 -6.83 42.72
CA TRP A 19 19.93 -8.06 43.48
C TRP A 19 18.46 -8.19 43.90
N LYS A 20 17.86 -7.11 44.40
CA LYS A 20 16.42 -7.08 44.74
C LYS A 20 15.54 -7.34 43.52
N ASN A 21 15.83 -6.69 42.39
CA ASN A 21 15.10 -6.90 41.14
C ASN A 21 15.26 -8.34 40.61
N PHE A 22 16.45 -8.90 40.74
CA PHE A 22 16.74 -10.27 40.33
C PHE A 22 16.01 -11.30 41.21
N VAL A 23 16.01 -11.11 42.53
CA VAL A 23 15.28 -11.97 43.47
C VAL A 23 13.77 -11.88 43.26
N LEU A 24 13.23 -10.69 42.99
CA LEU A 24 11.81 -10.52 42.64
C LEU A 24 11.44 -11.27 41.36
N ARG A 25 12.25 -11.15 40.30
CA ARG A 25 12.05 -11.90 39.04
C ARG A 25 12.15 -13.41 39.25
N ARG A 26 13.04 -13.86 40.14
CA ARG A 26 13.24 -15.28 40.45
C ARG A 26 12.05 -15.93 41.18
N ARG A 27 11.16 -15.15 41.80
CA ARG A 27 9.93 -15.63 42.44
C ARG A 27 8.78 -15.85 41.45
N ARG A 28 8.87 -15.34 40.21
CA ARG A 28 7.90 -15.58 39.13
C ARG A 28 8.60 -16.05 37.84
N PRO A 29 9.29 -17.20 37.87
CA PRO A 29 10.05 -17.71 36.72
C PRO A 29 9.16 -17.96 35.51
N VAL A 30 7.89 -18.32 35.72
CA VAL A 30 6.90 -18.56 34.66
C VAL A 30 6.62 -17.29 33.86
N PHE A 31 6.48 -16.13 34.52
CA PHE A 31 6.19 -14.86 33.86
C PHE A 31 7.40 -14.36 33.07
N LEU A 32 8.61 -14.54 33.61
CA LEU A 32 9.84 -14.20 32.91
C LEU A 32 10.10 -15.12 31.71
N ALA A 33 9.82 -16.41 31.86
CA ALA A 33 9.90 -17.37 30.76
C ALA A 33 8.89 -17.01 29.66
N ALA A 34 7.66 -16.62 30.01
CA ALA A 34 6.67 -16.16 29.05
C ALA A 34 7.10 -14.85 28.34
N GLU A 35 7.62 -13.87 29.07
CA GLU A 35 8.12 -12.60 28.52
C GLU A 35 9.29 -12.81 27.55
N LEU A 36 10.11 -13.86 27.75
CA LEU A 36 11.18 -14.26 26.84
C LEU A 36 10.70 -15.17 25.70
N LEU A 37 9.70 -16.02 25.94
CA LEU A 37 9.10 -16.88 24.92
C LEU A 37 8.35 -16.06 23.88
N VAL A 38 7.59 -15.05 24.29
CA VAL A 38 6.81 -14.19 23.39
C VAL A 38 7.63 -13.61 22.22
N PRO A 39 8.78 -12.94 22.42
CA PRO A 39 9.58 -12.40 21.32
C PRO A 39 10.22 -13.48 20.44
N VAL A 40 10.32 -14.72 20.91
CA VAL A 40 10.83 -15.87 20.14
C VAL A 40 9.71 -16.58 19.37
N LEU A 41 8.53 -16.68 19.96
CA LEU A 41 7.36 -17.31 19.32
C LEU A 41 6.87 -16.49 18.13
N PHE A 42 6.87 -15.17 18.24
CA PHE A 42 6.40 -14.28 17.18
C PHE A 42 7.10 -14.50 15.82
N PRO A 43 8.45 -14.49 15.73
CA PRO A 43 9.13 -14.76 14.46
C PRO A 43 8.95 -16.20 14.00
N ILE A 44 8.89 -17.18 14.90
CA ILE A 44 8.66 -18.58 14.53
C ILE A 44 7.30 -18.73 13.82
N ILE A 45 6.24 -18.14 14.37
CA ILE A 45 4.91 -18.16 13.76
C ILE A 45 4.93 -17.48 12.39
N LEU A 46 5.59 -16.32 12.27
CA LEU A 46 5.71 -15.61 11.00
C LEU A 46 6.46 -16.42 9.93
N ILE A 47 7.52 -17.14 10.31
CA ILE A 47 8.26 -18.03 9.41
C ILE A 47 7.37 -19.19 8.93
N VAL A 48 6.58 -19.78 9.83
CA VAL A 48 5.63 -20.85 9.46
C VAL A 48 4.56 -20.34 8.50
N ILE A 49 4.01 -19.14 8.75
CA ILE A 49 3.04 -18.52 7.84
C ILE A 49 3.68 -18.27 6.47
N ARG A 50 4.91 -17.75 6.45
CA ARG A 50 5.66 -17.51 5.20
C ARG A 50 6.00 -18.80 4.46
N SER A 51 6.33 -19.88 5.15
CA SER A 51 6.64 -21.16 4.48
C SER A 51 5.40 -21.84 3.91
N ARG A 52 4.24 -21.62 4.53
CA ARG A 52 2.93 -22.06 4.00
C ARG A 52 2.46 -21.18 2.85
N ALA A 53 2.81 -19.90 2.86
CA ALA A 53 2.57 -18.98 1.76
C ALA A 53 3.54 -19.33 0.63
N THR A 54 3.15 -20.29 -0.21
CA THR A 54 3.87 -20.56 -1.46
C THR A 54 3.93 -19.27 -2.25
N ASP A 55 5.13 -18.70 -2.39
CA ASP A 55 5.40 -17.61 -3.32
C ASP A 55 5.18 -18.14 -4.74
N VAL A 56 3.94 -18.09 -5.21
CA VAL A 56 3.63 -18.32 -6.61
C VAL A 56 4.30 -17.18 -7.36
N LYS A 57 5.42 -17.46 -8.02
CA LYS A 57 6.05 -16.53 -8.97
C LYS A 57 5.03 -16.25 -10.07
N GLN A 58 4.21 -15.23 -9.87
CA GLN A 58 3.30 -14.75 -10.89
C GLN A 58 4.16 -14.12 -11.98
N SER A 59 3.96 -14.56 -13.22
CA SER A 59 4.46 -13.85 -14.40
C SER A 59 4.01 -12.39 -14.34
N SER A 60 4.79 -11.49 -14.95
CA SER A 60 4.45 -10.06 -15.02
C SER A 60 2.97 -9.89 -15.38
N CYS A 61 2.24 -9.25 -14.49
CA CYS A 61 0.79 -9.10 -14.58
C CYS A 61 0.47 -7.62 -14.73
N TYR A 62 0.09 -7.24 -15.93
CA TYR A 62 -0.26 -5.87 -16.24
C TYR A 62 -1.77 -5.73 -16.29
N SER A 63 -2.29 -4.89 -15.41
CA SER A 63 -3.68 -4.43 -15.45
C SER A 63 -3.75 -3.10 -16.18
N GLN A 64 -4.77 -2.93 -17.01
CA GLN A 64 -5.01 -1.69 -17.73
C GLN A 64 -5.37 -0.57 -16.74
N SER A 65 -4.83 0.63 -16.92
CA SER A 65 -5.18 1.77 -16.08
C SER A 65 -6.56 2.33 -16.46
N ILE A 66 -7.41 2.55 -15.46
CA ILE A 66 -8.68 3.27 -15.63
C ILE A 66 -8.36 4.76 -15.59
N SER A 67 -8.90 5.54 -16.53
CA SER A 67 -8.72 7.00 -16.51
C SER A 67 -9.48 7.59 -15.33
N MET A 68 -9.09 8.76 -14.83
CA MET A 68 -9.84 9.45 -13.78
C MET A 68 -11.02 10.21 -14.41
N PRO A 69 -12.15 10.42 -13.70
CA PRO A 69 -13.28 11.18 -14.22
C PRO A 69 -12.92 12.63 -14.62
N SER A 70 -11.85 13.18 -14.04
CA SER A 70 -11.28 14.49 -14.38
C SER A 70 -10.60 14.55 -15.75
N MET A 71 -10.24 13.41 -16.35
CA MET A 71 -9.65 13.32 -17.70
C MET A 71 -10.72 13.19 -18.81
N GLY A 72 -11.98 13.42 -18.45
CA GLY A 72 -13.15 13.29 -19.31
C GLY A 72 -14.05 12.13 -18.88
N LEU A 73 -15.34 12.41 -18.69
CA LEU A 73 -16.32 11.40 -18.26
C LEU A 73 -16.51 10.29 -19.31
N LEU A 74 -16.50 10.66 -20.60
CA LEU A 74 -16.64 9.70 -21.70
C LEU A 74 -15.47 8.71 -21.74
N THR A 75 -14.23 9.19 -21.62
CA THR A 75 -13.04 8.32 -21.61
C THR A 75 -12.98 7.47 -20.34
N HIS A 76 -13.48 7.99 -19.21
CA HIS A 76 -13.63 7.25 -17.96
C HIS A 76 -14.59 6.08 -18.06
N VAL A 77 -15.81 6.32 -18.56
CA VAL A 77 -16.81 5.26 -18.74
C VAL A 77 -16.33 4.23 -19.76
N GLN A 78 -15.74 4.68 -20.86
CA GLN A 78 -15.21 3.79 -21.90
C GLN A 78 -14.09 2.89 -21.36
N SER A 79 -13.17 3.43 -20.54
CA SER A 79 -12.11 2.65 -19.90
C SER A 79 -12.63 1.69 -18.81
N MET A 80 -13.66 2.09 -18.04
CA MET A 80 -14.33 1.20 -17.07
C MET A 80 -15.03 0.02 -17.74
N LEU A 81 -15.76 0.26 -18.83
CA LEU A 81 -16.44 -0.81 -19.56
C LEU A 81 -15.45 -1.75 -20.24
N CYS A 82 -14.35 -1.22 -20.78
CA CYS A 82 -13.32 -2.01 -21.44
C CYS A 82 -12.51 -2.88 -20.45
N ASN A 83 -12.21 -2.36 -19.25
CA ASN A 83 -11.46 -3.08 -18.20
C ASN A 83 -12.34 -3.57 -17.03
N PHE A 84 -13.60 -3.94 -17.28
CA PHE A 84 -14.54 -4.31 -16.20
C PHE A 84 -14.13 -5.59 -15.44
N GLN A 85 -13.45 -6.51 -16.13
CA GLN A 85 -13.07 -7.82 -15.61
C GLN A 85 -11.68 -7.84 -14.93
N TYR A 86 -10.94 -6.72 -14.92
CA TYR A 86 -9.58 -6.61 -14.35
C TYR A 86 -8.66 -7.78 -14.72
N ARG A 87 -8.68 -8.19 -16.00
CA ARG A 87 -7.95 -9.37 -16.46
C ARG A 87 -6.46 -9.07 -16.50
N CYS A 88 -5.68 -10.00 -15.95
CA CYS A 88 -4.24 -9.95 -15.95
C CYS A 88 -3.69 -10.26 -17.35
N GLN A 89 -2.86 -9.36 -17.90
CA GLN A 89 -2.15 -9.58 -19.17
C GLN A 89 -0.66 -9.76 -18.92
N THR A 90 -0.03 -10.67 -19.67
CA THR A 90 1.41 -10.96 -19.56
C THR A 90 2.31 -9.92 -20.23
N THR A 91 1.72 -9.05 -21.05
CA THR A 91 2.38 -7.99 -21.82
C THR A 91 1.81 -6.63 -21.43
N ASP A 92 2.62 -5.58 -21.53
CA ASP A 92 2.18 -4.21 -21.25
C ASP A 92 0.98 -3.82 -22.14
N PRO A 93 -0.16 -3.45 -21.53
CA PRO A 93 -1.24 -2.71 -22.14
C PRO A 93 -0.79 -1.60 -23.09
N SER A 94 -1.35 -1.57 -24.30
CA SER A 94 -1.37 -0.32 -25.06
C SER A 94 -2.25 0.71 -24.35
N ARG A 95 -1.80 1.97 -24.33
CA ARG A 95 -2.58 3.07 -23.75
C ARG A 95 -3.93 3.14 -24.43
N PHE A 96 -4.98 3.19 -23.62
CA PHE A 96 -6.35 3.32 -24.10
C PHE A 96 -6.47 4.47 -25.11
N LYS A 97 -6.72 4.13 -26.37
CA LYS A 97 -7.08 5.10 -27.41
C LYS A 97 -8.51 5.51 -27.13
N SER A 98 -8.70 6.77 -26.73
CA SER A 98 -10.03 7.34 -26.53
C SER A 98 -10.84 7.21 -27.83
N PHE A 99 -12.16 7.15 -27.70
CA PHE A 99 -13.06 7.18 -28.86
C PHE A 99 -12.83 8.41 -29.77
N ILE A 100 -12.25 9.50 -29.24
CA ILE A 100 -11.85 10.69 -30.01
C ILE A 100 -10.68 10.40 -30.99
N ASP A 101 -9.87 9.37 -30.75
CA ASP A 101 -8.79 8.94 -31.67
C ASP A 101 -9.34 8.16 -32.88
N HIS A 102 -10.61 7.75 -32.86
CA HIS A 102 -11.27 7.26 -34.07
C HIS A 102 -11.58 8.44 -34.98
N LYS A 103 -10.83 8.52 -36.10
CA LYS A 103 -10.97 9.52 -37.16
C LYS A 103 -12.43 9.74 -37.63
N GLU A 104 -13.25 8.69 -37.56
CA GLU A 104 -14.69 8.73 -37.84
C GLU A 104 -15.43 9.79 -37.01
N LEU A 105 -15.18 9.84 -35.71
CA LEU A 105 -15.91 10.72 -34.79
C LEU A 105 -15.45 12.17 -34.92
N LEU A 106 -14.15 12.39 -35.17
CA LEU A 106 -13.62 13.71 -35.49
C LEU A 106 -14.20 14.26 -36.79
N ASN A 107 -14.41 13.39 -37.79
CA ASN A 107 -15.05 13.78 -39.03
C ASN A 107 -16.52 14.18 -38.81
N VAL A 108 -17.25 13.40 -38.00
CA VAL A 108 -18.65 13.72 -37.62
C VAL A 108 -18.73 14.99 -36.78
N LEU A 109 -17.84 15.20 -35.82
CA LEU A 109 -17.80 16.42 -35.02
C LEU A 109 -17.43 17.65 -35.85
N HIS A 110 -16.53 17.49 -36.83
CA HIS A 110 -16.21 18.55 -37.77
C HIS A 110 -17.42 18.91 -38.63
N GLU A 111 -18.16 17.90 -39.11
CA GLU A 111 -19.40 18.08 -39.88
C GLU A 111 -20.50 18.77 -39.06
N ILE A 112 -20.66 18.40 -37.79
CA ILE A 112 -21.60 19.06 -36.86
C ILE A 112 -21.16 20.49 -36.51
N SER A 113 -19.85 20.73 -36.35
CA SER A 113 -19.35 22.08 -36.04
C SER A 113 -19.59 23.07 -37.16
N LEU A 114 -19.54 22.60 -38.42
CA LEU A 114 -19.90 23.41 -39.58
C LEU A 114 -21.40 23.75 -39.58
N LEU A 115 -22.26 22.81 -39.17
CA LEU A 115 -23.70 23.05 -39.07
C LEU A 115 -24.09 24.01 -37.93
N VAL A 116 -23.28 24.08 -36.86
CA VAL A 116 -23.52 25.00 -35.73
C VAL A 116 -23.05 26.42 -36.05
N GLU A 117 -22.03 26.57 -36.88
CA GLU A 117 -21.53 27.87 -37.33
C GLU A 117 -22.45 28.52 -38.40
N ASP A 118 -23.45 27.78 -38.91
CA ASP A 118 -24.42 28.30 -39.87
C ASP A 118 -25.32 29.36 -39.20
N PRO A 119 -25.35 30.61 -39.73
CA PRO A 119 -26.06 31.73 -39.09
C PRO A 119 -27.58 31.52 -38.99
N TRP A 120 -28.14 30.54 -39.72
CA TRP A 120 -29.56 30.16 -39.66
C TRP A 120 -29.97 29.52 -38.32
N ILE A 121 -29.06 28.87 -37.59
CA ILE A 121 -29.38 28.24 -36.30
C ILE A 121 -29.23 29.23 -35.13
N SER A 122 -28.38 30.26 -35.26
CA SER A 122 -28.20 31.32 -34.24
C SER A 122 -29.37 32.31 -34.11
N GLN A 123 -30.38 32.21 -34.99
CA GLN A 123 -31.56 33.09 -35.04
C GLN A 123 -32.84 32.44 -34.47
N VAL A 124 -32.76 31.21 -33.96
CA VAL A 124 -33.84 30.52 -33.23
C VAL A 124 -33.58 30.54 -31.72
#